data_AF-A0A399F1R9-F1
#
_entry.id   AF-A0A399F1R9-F1
#
_cell.length_a   1.000
_cell.length_b   1.000
_cell.length_c   1.000
_cell.angle_alpha   90.00
_cell.angle_beta   90.00
_cell.angle_gamma   90.00
#
_symmetry.space_group_name_H-M   'P 1'
#
loop_
_entity.id
_entity.type
_entity.pdbx_description
1 polymer ?
#
loop_
_entity_poly.entity_id
_entity_poly.type
_entity_poly.pdbx_seq_one_letter_code
_entity_poly.pdbx_strand_id
1 'polypeptide(L)' 'MNGMFEREVFQSYRGKGVWFVRQPNIHTFQAVHRDEEGVETVIGSYDTFDEAFWAADRAAEEAHAEFIEEEDDLPF' A
#
# COMPACT_ATOMS: atom_id res chain seq x y z
N MET A 1 -24.05 -9.76 -13.70
CA MET A 1 -22.78 -9.04 -13.92
C MET A 1 -22.17 -8.80 -12.54
N ASN A 2 -21.30 -9.71 -12.08
CA ASN A 2 -20.56 -9.52 -10.83
C ASN A 2 -19.38 -8.61 -11.14
N GLY A 3 -19.61 -7.30 -11.05
CA GLY A 3 -18.59 -6.28 -11.25
C GLY A 3 -17.63 -6.29 -10.07
N MET A 4 -16.52 -6.99 -10.19
CA MET A 4 -15.33 -6.71 -9.39
C MET A 4 -14.87 -5.32 -9.85
N PHE A 5 -15.19 -4.28 -9.08
CA PHE A 5 -14.81 -2.90 -9.37
C PHE A 5 -13.37 -2.71 -8.88
N GLU A 6 -12.40 -2.95 -9.76
CA GLU A 6 -11.01 -2.53 -9.55
C GLU A 6 -10.93 -1.03 -9.89
N ARG A 7 -11.07 -0.18 -8.86
CA ARG A 7 -10.77 1.24 -8.99
C ARG A 7 -9.31 1.41 -8.58
N GLU A 8 -8.46 1.77 -9.54
CA GLU A 8 -7.05 2.11 -9.29
C GLU A 8 -7.01 3.40 -8.47
N VAL A 9 -6.57 3.31 -7.21
CA VAL A 9 -6.79 4.40 -6.24
C VAL A 9 -5.61 5.35 -6.13
N PHE A 10 -4.36 4.87 -6.14
CA PHE A 10 -3.22 5.77 -6.05
C PHE A 10 -1.91 5.01 -6.26
N GLN A 11 -0.94 5.64 -6.92
CA GLN A 11 0.43 5.14 -7.04
C GLN A 11 1.32 6.08 -6.21
N SER A 12 1.72 5.69 -5.00
CA SER A 12 2.72 6.46 -4.27
C SER A 12 4.09 6.25 -4.91
N TYR A 13 4.74 7.33 -5.33
CA TYR A 13 6.01 7.36 -6.09
C TYR A 13 7.26 7.35 -5.18
N ARG A 14 7.15 6.91 -3.92
CA ARG A 14 8.26 6.95 -2.95
C ARG A 14 8.32 5.67 -2.13
N GLY A 15 9.13 4.72 -2.61
CA GLY A 15 9.39 3.42 -1.99
C GLY A 15 9.56 2.36 -3.07
N LYS A 16 10.30 1.27 -2.79
CA LYS A 16 10.56 0.13 -3.70
C LYS A 16 9.30 -0.73 -3.94
N GLY A 17 8.16 -0.09 -4.25
CA GLY A 17 6.86 -0.71 -4.39
C GLY A 17 5.72 0.31 -4.48
N VAL A 18 4.50 -0.17 -4.70
CA VAL A 18 3.28 0.62 -4.84
C VAL A 18 2.30 0.23 -3.74
N TRP A 19 1.81 1.21 -2.99
CA TRP A 19 0.75 1.05 -2.00
C TRP A 19 -0.57 1.55 -2.58
N PHE A 20 -1.60 0.72 -2.50
CA PHE A 20 -2.92 1.05 -3.03
C PHE A 20 -4.03 0.41 -2.20
N VAL A 21 -5.25 0.93 -2.38
CA VAL A 21 -6.46 0.35 -1.82
C VAL A 21 -7.17 -0.48 -2.89
N ARG A 22 -7.50 -1.73 -2.58
CA ARG A 22 -8.37 -2.57 -3.42
C ARG A 22 -9.69 -2.86 -2.71
N GLN A 23 -10.77 -2.95 -3.47
CA GLN A 23 -12.10 -3.31 -2.94
C GLN A 23 -12.51 -4.68 -3.48
N PRO A 24 -12.16 -5.80 -2.82
CA PRO A 24 -12.49 -7.14 -3.31
C PRO A 24 -14.00 -7.43 -3.29
N ASN A 25 -14.76 -6.74 -2.44
CA ASN A 25 -16.21 -6.85 -2.33
C ASN A 25 -16.82 -5.55 -1.80
N ILE A 26 -18.15 -5.40 -1.90
CA ILE A 26 -18.86 -4.15 -1.57
C ILE A 26 -18.72 -3.70 -0.10
N HIS A 27 -18.34 -4.60 0.80
CA HIS A 27 -18.26 -4.35 2.24
C HIS A 27 -16.82 -4.34 2.78
N THR A 28 -15.80 -4.42 1.92
CA THR A 28 -14.43 -4.50 2.39
C THR A 28 -13.48 -3.76 1.48
N PHE A 29 -12.61 -2.96 2.08
CA PHE A 29 -11.47 -2.31 1.46
C PHE A 29 -10.19 -2.92 2.02
N GLN A 30 -9.17 -3.08 1.19
CA GLN A 30 -7.90 -3.67 1.59
C GLN A 30 -6.76 -2.73 1.24
N ALA A 31 -5.88 -2.50 2.19
CA ALA A 31 -4.59 -1.86 1.95
C ALA A 31 -3.64 -2.92 1.41
N VAL A 32 -3.00 -2.65 0.27
CA VAL A 32 -2.13 -3.61 -0.43
C VAL A 32 -0.84 -2.92 -0.81
N HIS A 33 0.27 -3.62 -0.61
CA HIS A 33 1.58 -3.29 -1.14
C HIS A 33 1.90 -4.21 -2.31
N ARG A 34 2.41 -3.67 -3.41
CA ARG A 34 2.96 -4.42 -4.54
C ARG A 34 4.41 -4.04 -4.73
N ASP A 35 5.32 -4.98 -4.59
CA ASP A 35 6.76 -4.71 -4.76
C ASP A 35 7.16 -4.54 -6.24
N GLU A 36 8.44 -4.24 -6.48
CA GLU A 36 9.04 -4.07 -7.81
C GLU A 36 8.96 -5.34 -8.69
N GLU A 37 8.86 -6.53 -8.07
CA GLU A 37 8.68 -7.81 -8.77
C GLU A 37 7.21 -8.08 -9.10
N GLY A 38 6.30 -7.22 -8.62
CA GLY A 38 4.86 -7.31 -8.83
C GLY A 38 4.14 -8.20 -7.84
N VAL A 39 4.79 -8.62 -6.74
CA VAL A 39 4.15 -9.48 -5.73
C VAL A 39 3.30 -8.63 -4.80
N GLU A 40 2.04 -9.04 -4.63
CA GLU A 40 1.06 -8.32 -3.83
C GLU A 40 0.95 -8.88 -2.42
N THR A 41 1.10 -8.02 -1.42
CA THR A 41 0.92 -8.33 0.00
C THR A 41 -0.22 -7.50 0.57
N VAL A 42 -1.19 -8.14 1.21
CA VAL A 42 -2.28 -7.45 1.90
C VAL A 42 -1.81 -7.00 3.27
N ILE A 43 -1.79 -5.69 3.49
CA ILE A 43 -1.41 -5.07 4.76
C ILE A 43 -2.56 -5.20 5.76
N GLY A 44 -3.80 -5.01 5.30
CA GLY A 44 -4.99 -5.13 6.15
C GLY A 44 -6.30 -5.06 5.38
N SER A 45 -7.39 -5.44 6.05
CA SER A 45 -8.77 -5.34 5.54
C SER A 45 -9.60 -4.47 6.49
N TYR A 46 -10.40 -3.58 5.90
CA TYR A 46 -11.11 -2.50 6.58
C TYR A 46 -12.53 -2.37 6.04
N ASP A 47 -13.42 -1.82 6.86
CA ASP A 47 -14.83 -1.62 6.49
C ASP A 47 -15.01 -0.37 5.60
N THR A 48 -14.10 0.60 5.68
CA THR A 48 -14.16 1.85 4.92
C THR A 48 -12.91 2.10 4.07
N PHE A 49 -13.10 2.90 3.01
CA PHE A 49 -12.01 3.32 2.13
C PHE A 49 -10.96 4.15 2.87
N ASP A 50 -11.38 5.12 3.67
CA ASP A 50 -10.49 6.00 4.43
C ASP A 50 -9.57 5.21 5.37
N GLU A 51 -10.10 4.20 6.06
CA GLU A 51 -9.28 3.35 6.94
C GLU A 51 -8.22 2.57 6.16
N ALA A 52 -8.59 1.99 5.02
CA ALA A 52 -7.64 1.31 4.15
C ALA A 52 -6.61 2.27 3.55
N PHE A 53 -7.02 3.49 3.21
CA PHE A 53 -6.14 4.53 2.69
C PHE A 53 -5.08 4.92 3.73
N TRP A 54 -5.50 5.29 4.94
CA TRP A 54 -4.57 5.68 6.00
C TRP A 54 -3.66 4.54 6.45
N ALA A 55 -4.12 3.29 6.34
CA ALA A 55 -3.27 2.13 6.59
C ALA A 55 -2.20 1.93 5.51
N ALA A 56 -2.57 2.09 4.23
CA ALA A 56 -1.62 2.00 3.12
C ALA A 56 -0.60 3.16 3.15
N ASP A 57 -1.07 4.37 3.46
CA ASP A 57 -0.25 5.59 3.58
C ASP A 57 0.78 5.45 4.71
N ARG A 58 0.34 5.05 5.91
CA ARG A 58 1.26 4.81 7.04
C ARG A 58 2.28 3.72 6.74
N ALA A 59 1.86 2.62 6.12
CA ALA A 59 2.78 1.55 5.73
C ALA A 59 3.82 2.00 4.70
N ALA A 60 3.45 2.92 3.80
CA ALA A 60 4.40 3.51 2.86
C ALA A 60 5.38 4.46 3.58
N GLU A 61 4.90 5.27 4.53
CA GLU A 61 5.77 6.14 5.34
C GLU A 61 6.74 5.34 6.22
N GLU A 62 6.30 4.25 6.85
CA GLU A 62 7.15 3.35 7.65
C GLU A 62 8.23 2.71 6.78
N ALA A 63 7.85 2.16 5.61
CA ALA A 63 8.81 1.58 4.66
C ALA A 63 9.80 2.64 4.12
N HIS A 64 9.38 3.90 4.00
CA HIS A 64 10.26 4.99 3.61
C HIS A 64 11.21 5.41 4.74
N ALA A 65 10.74 5.42 5.98
CA ALA A 65 11.55 5.72 7.15
C ALA A 65 12.65 4.66 7.35
N GLU A 66 12.31 3.37 7.23
CA GLU A 66 13.28 2.27 7.26
C GLU A 66 14.37 2.44 6.19
N PHE A 67 13.99 2.93 5.00
CA PHE A 67 14.94 3.19 3.92
C PHE A 67 15.88 4.38 4.21
N ILE A 68 15.37 5.46 4.82
CA ILE A 68 16.19 6.62 5.17
C ILE A 68 17.17 6.29 6.29
N GLU A 69 16.78 5.48 7.28
CA GLU A 69 17.68 5.05 8.35
C GLU A 69 18.80 4.12 7.84
N GLU A 70 18.57 3.37 6.75
CA GLU A 70 19.59 2.49 6.14
C GLU A 70 20.66 3.25 5.32
N GLU A 71 20.35 4.46 4.82
CA GLU A 71 21.33 5.31 4.11
C GLU A 71 22.25 6.12 5.05
N ASP A 72 21.85 6.34 6.32
CA ASP A 72 22.66 7.11 7.30
C ASP A 72 23.76 6.27 7.98
N ASP A 73 23.70 4.93 7.88
CA ASP A 73 24.66 4.00 8.48
C ASP A 73 25.81 3.58 7.52
N LEU A 74 25.92 4.25 6.35
CA LEU A 74 27.05 4.07 5.44
C LEU A 74 28.20 5.03 5.83
N PRO A 75 29.34 4.53 6.33
CA PRO A 75 30.50 5.38 6.57
C PRO A 75 31.06 5.86 5.23
N PHE A 76 31.15 7.19 5.10
CA PHE A 76 31.81 7.90 3.99
C PHE A 76 33.23 7.41 3.71
#